data_AF-A0AAD0HD65-F1
#
_entry.id   AF-A0AAD0HD65-F1
#
_cell.length_a   1.000
_cell.length_b   1.000
_cell.length_c   1.000
_cell.angle_alpha   90.00
_cell.angle_beta   90.00
_cell.angle_gamma   90.00
#
_symmetry.space_group_name_H-M   'P 1'
#
loop_
_entity.id
_entity.type
_entity.pdbx_description
1 polymer ?
#
loop_
_entity_poly.entity_id
_entity_poly.type
_entity_poly.pdbx_seq_one_letter_code
_entity_poly.pdbx_strand_id
1 'polypeptide(L)'
;MTSYDGERTEFKANVENFWKIVENIEITLKATHTKCSTFDPNDKNSANKALITTKNGQIDIESLSGYDYKAKIARCNLCDIAICELGTTELTPFNFLKKSGVAFYFHEEQKGHMQHLAKTIPHLKTLFPYHHKLFNTEVIITICNYHIPYQHLYNLAAECLEELSLENKIKGFSRENPLKMHRLSVPSVELINKAYELEQKTGVVLKNNKEEKKILQKIKAQEKLLRTQNLLLKIEQKQAKSNNPSPQAQIPLQKPKGAVERVHRHLAYKLGIAIIVCSKSLLGYARMPFVLYHIKAQHKFEQEKFQKALLKNPALKLLPLESYADYENALKEQRCYTYKLGLAMMEAHRNLFKGGLVWFYFESKRLKREFEKEKQ
;
A
#
# COMPACT_ATOMS: atom_id res chain seq x y z
N MET A 1 4.66 1.74 -31.98
CA MET A 1 5.85 1.88 -32.83
C MET A 1 6.98 2.43 -31.97
N THR A 2 7.91 1.58 -31.53
CA THR A 2 9.14 2.04 -30.88
C THR A 2 10.25 1.88 -31.90
N SER A 3 10.58 2.97 -32.59
CA SER A 3 11.80 3.06 -33.38
C SER A 3 13.01 3.12 -32.46
N TYR A 4 14.07 2.50 -32.95
CA TYR A 4 15.40 2.26 -32.40
C TYR A 4 16.12 3.54 -31.93
N ASP A 5 17.19 3.40 -31.13
CA ASP A 5 18.52 4.05 -31.36
C ASP A 5 19.39 4.14 -30.09
N GLY A 6 20.55 3.46 -30.15
CA GLY A 6 21.80 3.82 -29.45
C GLY A 6 21.97 3.33 -28.01
N GLU A 7 23.12 2.70 -27.73
CA GLU A 7 23.56 2.39 -26.36
C GLU A 7 23.57 3.66 -25.50
N ARG A 8 22.55 3.80 -24.63
CA ARG A 8 22.46 4.91 -23.67
C ARG A 8 23.47 4.69 -22.56
N THR A 9 24.50 5.52 -22.51
CA THR A 9 25.53 5.50 -21.46
C THR A 9 24.93 5.92 -20.11
N GLU A 10 25.02 5.05 -19.10
CA GLU A 10 24.56 5.35 -17.73
C GLU A 10 25.49 6.36 -17.04
N PHE A 11 25.02 7.60 -16.85
CA PHE A 11 25.73 8.57 -16.00
C PHE A 11 25.36 8.37 -14.54
N LYS A 12 26.22 7.66 -13.80
CA LYS A 12 26.07 7.32 -12.37
C LYS A 12 25.77 8.54 -11.48
N ALA A 13 26.30 9.72 -11.82
CA ALA A 13 26.04 10.98 -11.11
C ALA A 13 24.56 11.42 -11.17
N ASN A 14 23.83 11.09 -12.23
CA ASN A 14 22.42 11.45 -12.36
C ASN A 14 21.54 10.63 -11.44
N VAL A 15 21.90 9.36 -11.22
CA VAL A 15 21.21 8.47 -10.27
C VAL A 15 21.44 8.93 -8.84
N GLU A 16 22.67 9.33 -8.49
CA GLU A 16 22.99 9.88 -7.16
C GLU A 16 22.26 11.20 -6.88
N ASN A 17 22.18 12.11 -7.86
CA ASN A 17 21.41 13.34 -7.73
C ASN A 17 19.91 13.06 -7.58
N PHE A 18 19.38 12.05 -8.28
CA PHE A 18 18.00 11.62 -8.14
C PHE A 18 17.68 11.07 -6.75
N TRP A 19 18.57 10.31 -6.13
CA TRP A 19 18.35 9.82 -4.76
C TRP A 19 18.38 10.95 -3.73
N LYS A 20 19.24 11.96 -3.92
CA LYS A 20 19.18 13.20 -3.12
C LYS A 20 17.85 13.94 -3.30
N ILE A 21 17.27 13.94 -4.52
CA ILE A 21 15.92 14.46 -4.79
C ILE A 21 14.89 13.71 -3.93
N VAL A 22 14.88 12.38 -3.98
CA VAL A 22 13.90 11.56 -3.25
C VAL A 22 14.02 11.71 -1.74
N GLU A 23 15.24 11.68 -1.18
CA GLU A 23 15.46 11.83 0.26
C GLU A 23 15.07 13.22 0.77
N ASN A 24 15.40 14.27 0.01
CA ASN A 24 15.01 15.64 0.38
C ASN A 24 13.48 15.85 0.27
N ILE A 25 12.82 15.25 -0.73
CA ILE A 25 11.35 15.25 -0.82
C ILE A 25 10.74 14.55 0.40
N GLU A 26 11.28 13.39 0.80
CA GLU A 26 10.79 12.64 1.94
C GLU A 26 10.94 13.42 3.26
N ILE A 27 12.06 14.12 3.45
CA ILE A 27 12.31 15.01 4.59
C ILE A 27 11.34 16.20 4.58
N THR A 28 11.16 16.84 3.42
CA THR A 28 10.27 18.00 3.24
C THR A 28 8.82 17.62 3.51
N LEU A 29 8.32 16.53 2.92
CA LEU A 29 6.96 16.04 3.12
C LEU A 29 6.69 15.59 4.57
N LYS A 30 7.70 15.12 5.30
CA LYS A 30 7.56 14.80 6.73
C LYS A 30 7.55 16.05 7.62
N ALA A 31 8.26 17.11 7.23
CA ALA A 31 8.31 18.37 7.97
C ALA A 31 7.03 19.23 7.81
N THR A 32 6.34 19.12 6.68
CA THR A 32 5.14 19.93 6.36
C THR A 32 3.87 19.57 7.15
N HIS A 33 3.85 18.48 7.91
CA HIS A 33 2.69 18.08 8.72
C HIS A 33 2.40 19.00 9.92
N THR A 34 3.23 20.02 10.19
CA THR A 34 3.20 20.74 11.48
C THR A 34 2.88 22.23 11.46
N LYS A 35 2.88 22.96 10.33
CA LYS A 35 2.57 24.41 10.34
C LYS A 35 1.88 24.91 9.05
N CYS A 36 0.77 25.62 9.24
CA CYS A 36 0.11 26.44 8.22
C CYS A 36 0.73 27.84 8.28
N SER A 37 1.42 28.30 7.23
CA SER A 37 2.10 29.59 7.21
C SER A 37 1.48 30.54 6.18
N THR A 38 1.20 31.77 6.60
CA THR A 38 0.78 32.89 5.76
C THR A 38 1.89 33.29 4.77
N PHE A 39 1.48 33.77 3.60
CA PHE A 39 2.36 34.11 2.48
C PHE A 39 3.30 35.30 2.78
N ASP A 40 4.61 35.08 2.68
CA ASP A 40 5.65 36.11 2.50
C ASP A 40 6.35 35.88 1.14
N PRO A 41 6.29 36.84 0.19
CA PRO A 41 6.94 36.72 -1.12
C PRO A 41 8.48 36.75 -1.09
N ASN A 42 9.10 37.09 0.05
CA ASN A 42 10.55 37.13 0.23
C ASN A 42 11.12 35.93 1.02
N ASP A 43 10.28 34.99 1.43
CA ASP A 43 10.73 33.84 2.22
C ASP A 43 11.50 32.82 1.36
N LYS A 44 12.83 32.94 1.40
CA LYS A 44 13.78 32.03 0.74
C LYS A 44 13.98 30.71 1.50
N ASN A 45 13.44 30.58 2.72
CA ASN A 45 13.68 29.46 3.65
C ASN A 45 12.38 28.79 4.12
N SER A 46 11.40 28.68 3.22
CA SER A 46 10.18 27.91 3.46
C SER A 46 10.50 26.42 3.68
N ALA A 47 9.98 25.84 4.77
CA ALA A 47 10.04 24.40 5.05
C ALA A 47 9.36 23.51 3.97
N ASN A 48 8.70 24.13 2.98
CA ASN A 48 8.03 23.47 1.86
C ASN A 48 8.88 23.49 0.58
N LYS A 49 10.07 24.11 0.60
CA LYS A 49 10.96 24.22 -0.56
C LYS A 49 12.22 23.38 -0.35
N ALA A 50 12.52 22.52 -1.30
CA ALA A 50 13.78 21.78 -1.38
C ALA A 50 14.61 22.32 -2.55
N LEU A 51 15.87 22.65 -2.27
CA LEU A 51 16.81 23.19 -3.23
C LEU A 51 17.88 22.17 -3.55
N ILE A 52 18.10 21.92 -4.84
CA ILE A 52 19.04 20.89 -5.27
C ILE A 52 20.00 21.48 -6.28
N THR A 53 21.21 21.74 -5.81
CA THR A 53 22.31 22.20 -6.66
C THR A 53 22.99 21.00 -7.30
N THR A 54 22.98 20.96 -8.62
CA THR A 54 23.73 20.00 -9.44
C THR A 54 24.92 20.70 -10.10
N LYS A 55 25.85 19.92 -10.68
CA LYS A 55 26.96 20.48 -11.46
C LYS A 55 26.51 21.36 -12.64
N ASN A 56 25.28 21.16 -13.13
CA ASN A 56 24.76 21.80 -14.35
C ASN A 56 23.64 22.81 -14.07
N GLY A 57 23.36 23.14 -12.81
CA GLY A 57 22.31 24.08 -12.44
C GLY A 57 21.57 23.71 -11.16
N GLN A 58 20.52 24.47 -10.87
CA GLN A 58 19.75 24.39 -9.64
C GLN A 58 18.32 23.93 -9.95
N ILE A 59 17.83 22.97 -9.19
CA ILE A 59 16.47 22.46 -9.27
C ILE A 59 15.74 22.86 -8.00
N ASP A 60 14.63 23.57 -8.18
CA ASP A 60 13.75 24.03 -7.11
C ASP A 60 12.53 23.11 -7.07
N ILE A 61 12.30 22.46 -5.92
CA ILE A 61 11.11 21.66 -5.67
C ILE A 61 10.29 22.36 -4.61
N GLU A 62 9.03 22.62 -4.91
CA GLU A 62 8.13 23.33 -4.00
C GLU A 62 6.85 22.54 -3.75
N SER A 63 6.62 22.19 -2.48
CA SER A 63 5.35 21.61 -2.05
C SER A 63 4.32 22.72 -1.87
N LEU A 64 3.18 22.56 -2.53
CA LEU A 64 2.05 23.48 -2.39
C LEU A 64 1.17 23.16 -1.17
N SER A 65 1.47 22.11 -0.42
CA SER A 65 0.73 21.71 0.77
C SER A 65 0.81 22.77 1.88
N GLY A 66 -0.28 22.96 2.62
CA GLY A 66 -0.33 23.91 3.73
C GLY A 66 -0.49 25.39 3.33
N TYR A 67 -0.47 25.71 2.03
CA TYR A 67 -0.74 27.08 1.53
C TYR A 67 -2.22 27.30 1.18
N ASP A 68 -2.68 28.55 1.33
CA ASP A 68 -3.94 29.02 0.76
C ASP A 68 -3.90 29.06 -0.78
N TYR A 69 -5.06 29.16 -1.44
CA TYR A 69 -5.12 29.13 -2.90
C TYR A 69 -4.40 30.30 -3.58
N LYS A 70 -4.38 31.50 -2.97
CA LYS A 70 -3.70 32.67 -3.54
C LYS A 70 -2.19 32.44 -3.58
N ALA A 71 -1.63 31.94 -2.48
CA ALA A 71 -0.22 31.58 -2.37
C ALA A 71 0.14 30.40 -3.29
N LYS A 72 -0.74 29.38 -3.39
CA LYS A 72 -0.54 28.26 -4.31
C LYS A 72 -0.46 28.71 -5.76
N ILE A 73 -1.37 29.59 -6.20
CA ILE A 73 -1.39 30.12 -7.57
C ILE A 73 -0.10 30.89 -7.84
N ALA A 74 0.30 31.81 -6.94
CA ALA A 74 1.51 32.61 -7.12
C ALA A 74 2.76 31.73 -7.26
N ARG A 75 2.91 30.72 -6.39
CA ARG A 75 4.06 29.80 -6.40
C ARG A 75 4.05 28.87 -7.60
N CYS A 76 2.92 28.23 -7.88
CA CYS A 76 2.78 27.33 -9.03
C CYS A 76 3.03 28.06 -10.36
N ASN A 77 2.72 29.36 -10.44
CA ASN A 77 3.01 30.15 -11.62
C ASN A 77 4.52 30.24 -11.92
N LEU A 78 5.37 30.24 -10.89
CA LEU A 78 6.83 30.30 -11.01
C LEU A 78 7.46 28.95 -11.41
N CYS A 79 6.75 27.84 -11.21
CA CYS A 79 7.26 26.52 -11.57
C CYS A 79 7.18 26.27 -13.08
N ASP A 80 8.18 25.56 -13.61
CA ASP A 80 8.18 25.10 -15.01
C ASP A 80 7.12 24.01 -15.24
N ILE A 81 7.02 23.06 -14.31
CA ILE A 81 6.05 21.95 -14.36
C ILE A 81 5.37 21.73 -13.01
N ALA A 82 4.24 21.03 -13.02
CA ALA A 82 3.55 20.55 -11.84
C ALA A 82 3.35 19.03 -11.87
N ILE A 83 3.51 18.36 -10.72
CA ILE A 83 3.23 16.93 -10.55
C ILE A 83 2.17 16.82 -9.46
N CYS A 84 0.97 16.34 -9.79
CA CYS A 84 -0.06 16.16 -8.77
C CYS A 84 -1.07 15.06 -9.09
N GLU A 85 -1.69 14.58 -8.02
CA GLU A 85 -2.92 13.79 -8.10
C GLU A 85 -4.08 14.66 -8.59
N LEU A 86 -5.02 14.08 -9.33
CA LEU A 86 -6.28 14.73 -9.69
C LEU A 86 -7.26 14.79 -8.52
N GLY A 87 -8.26 15.67 -8.62
CA GLY A 87 -9.16 16.02 -7.50
C GLY A 87 -8.96 17.47 -7.06
N THR A 88 -9.04 17.77 -5.75
CA THR A 88 -8.94 19.17 -5.28
C THR A 88 -7.54 19.77 -5.46
N THR A 89 -6.51 18.93 -5.54
CA THR A 89 -5.10 19.29 -5.77
C THR A 89 -4.84 19.80 -7.19
N GLU A 90 -5.66 19.42 -8.16
CA GLU A 90 -5.50 19.78 -9.57
C GLU A 90 -5.92 21.24 -9.86
N LEU A 91 -6.77 21.81 -9.00
CA LEU A 91 -7.41 23.10 -9.23
C LEU A 91 -6.40 24.20 -9.57
N THR A 92 -5.32 24.27 -8.79
CA THR A 92 -4.28 25.27 -9.01
C THR A 92 -3.44 25.01 -10.26
N PRO A 93 -2.73 23.86 -10.39
CA PRO A 93 -1.83 23.66 -11.52
C PRO A 93 -2.57 23.52 -12.84
N PHE A 94 -3.67 22.78 -12.90
CA PHE A 94 -4.29 22.37 -14.18
C PHE A 94 -5.54 23.17 -14.51
N ASN A 95 -6.37 23.54 -13.54
CA ASN A 95 -7.61 24.26 -13.85
C ASN A 95 -7.37 25.77 -13.97
N PHE A 96 -6.65 26.36 -13.01
CA PHE A 96 -6.37 27.80 -13.00
C PHE A 96 -5.20 28.19 -13.89
N LEU A 97 -4.09 27.44 -13.86
CA LEU A 97 -2.84 27.84 -14.52
C LEU A 97 -2.52 27.09 -15.82
N LYS A 98 -3.23 26.00 -16.13
CA LYS A 98 -2.97 25.16 -17.32
C LYS A 98 -1.48 24.76 -17.44
N LYS A 99 -0.88 24.43 -16.30
CA LYS A 99 0.56 24.14 -16.16
C LYS A 99 0.88 22.77 -16.75
N SER A 100 1.96 22.69 -17.54
CA SER A 100 2.53 21.43 -18.01
C SER A 100 3.02 20.56 -16.85
N GLY A 101 3.18 19.26 -17.08
CA GLY A 101 3.77 18.35 -16.08
C GLY A 101 3.16 16.97 -16.08
N VAL A 102 2.86 16.43 -14.89
CA VAL A 102 2.36 15.07 -14.72
C VAL A 102 1.09 15.08 -13.87
N ALA A 103 0.00 14.60 -14.47
CA ALA A 103 -1.26 14.32 -13.80
C ALA A 103 -1.39 12.82 -13.56
N PHE A 104 -1.85 12.43 -12.37
CA PHE A 104 -2.13 11.04 -12.07
C PHE A 104 -3.42 10.87 -11.26
N TYR A 105 -4.12 9.75 -11.49
CA TYR A 105 -5.34 9.44 -10.76
C TYR A 105 -5.66 7.94 -10.77
N PHE A 106 -6.60 7.53 -9.93
CA PHE A 106 -6.77 6.15 -9.47
C PHE A 106 -8.18 5.58 -9.63
N HIS A 107 -9.15 6.37 -10.09
CA HIS A 107 -10.48 5.85 -10.43
C HIS A 107 -10.69 5.85 -11.94
N GLU A 108 -11.24 4.75 -12.47
CA GLU A 108 -11.58 4.63 -13.90
C GLU A 108 -12.54 5.74 -14.37
N GLU A 109 -13.43 6.24 -13.49
CA GLU A 109 -14.38 7.30 -13.86
C GLU A 109 -13.71 8.64 -14.20
N GLN A 110 -12.54 8.95 -13.64
CA GLN A 110 -11.82 10.19 -13.98
C GLN A 110 -10.85 10.02 -15.15
N LYS A 111 -10.78 8.84 -15.76
CA LYS A 111 -9.99 8.62 -16.98
C LYS A 111 -10.41 9.59 -18.09
N GLY A 112 -11.71 9.84 -18.24
CA GLY A 112 -12.23 10.80 -19.21
C GLY A 112 -11.75 12.23 -18.92
N HIS A 113 -11.81 12.65 -17.65
CA HIS A 113 -11.32 13.96 -17.20
C HIS A 113 -9.80 14.11 -17.42
N MET A 114 -9.02 13.11 -17.04
CA MET A 114 -7.57 13.09 -17.22
C MET A 114 -7.18 13.17 -18.70
N GLN A 115 -7.88 12.44 -19.57
CA GLN A 115 -7.69 12.53 -21.03
C GLN A 115 -8.07 13.90 -21.58
N HIS A 116 -9.13 14.52 -21.05
CA HIS A 116 -9.53 15.87 -21.43
C HIS A 116 -8.47 16.91 -21.02
N LEU A 117 -7.95 16.82 -19.79
CA LEU A 117 -6.84 17.67 -19.33
C LEU A 117 -5.60 17.50 -20.21
N ALA A 118 -5.21 16.27 -20.52
CA ALA A 118 -4.05 16.00 -21.37
C ALA A 118 -4.19 16.56 -22.80
N LYS A 119 -5.42 16.67 -23.31
CA LYS A 119 -5.70 17.29 -24.62
C LYS A 119 -5.69 18.81 -24.58
N THR A 120 -6.04 19.40 -23.44
CA THR A 120 -6.20 20.85 -23.30
C THR A 120 -4.97 21.55 -22.73
N ILE A 121 -4.10 20.82 -22.04
CA ILE A 121 -2.90 21.35 -21.41
C ILE A 121 -1.66 20.85 -22.17
N PRO A 122 -0.87 21.75 -22.78
CA PRO A 122 0.35 21.37 -23.48
C PRO A 122 1.33 20.62 -22.57
N HIS A 123 1.94 19.55 -23.10
CA HIS A 123 2.93 18.71 -22.41
C HIS A 123 2.45 18.10 -21.09
N LEU A 124 1.13 17.99 -20.86
CA LEU A 124 0.63 17.27 -19.69
C LEU A 124 0.69 15.76 -19.95
N LYS A 125 1.49 15.07 -19.14
CA LYS A 125 1.66 13.62 -19.15
C LYS A 125 0.71 12.97 -18.15
N THR A 126 0.17 11.81 -18.48
CA THR A 126 -0.80 11.10 -17.64
C THR A 126 -0.41 9.64 -17.43
N LEU A 127 -0.77 9.08 -16.28
CA LEU A 127 -0.59 7.65 -16.02
C LEU A 127 -1.65 6.82 -16.73
N PHE A 128 -1.25 5.67 -17.27
CA PHE A 128 -2.17 4.67 -17.79
C PHE A 128 -2.55 3.63 -16.70
N PRO A 129 -3.68 2.92 -16.86
CA PRO A 129 -4.15 1.92 -15.89
C PRO A 129 -3.13 0.83 -15.54
N TYR A 130 -2.24 0.45 -16.48
CA TYR A 130 -1.22 -0.57 -16.24
C TYR A 130 0.00 -0.07 -15.44
N HIS A 131 0.06 1.22 -15.10
CA HIS A 131 1.14 1.84 -14.35
C HIS A 131 0.93 1.86 -12.84
N HIS A 132 -0.24 1.45 -12.37
CA HIS A 132 -0.59 1.47 -10.96
C HIS A 132 -1.41 0.24 -10.58
N LYS A 133 -1.48 -0.06 -9.29
CA LYS A 133 -2.37 -1.10 -8.76
C LYS A 133 -3.20 -0.54 -7.63
N LEU A 134 -4.51 -0.70 -7.78
CA LEU A 134 -5.50 -0.32 -6.77
C LEU A 134 -5.57 -1.38 -5.67
N PHE A 135 -5.73 -0.92 -4.44
CA PHE A 135 -5.98 -1.71 -3.26
C PHE A 135 -7.33 -1.29 -2.69
N ASN A 136 -8.18 -2.28 -2.39
CA ASN A 136 -9.49 -2.10 -1.79
C ASN A 136 -10.41 -1.16 -2.60
N THR A 137 -10.94 -1.64 -3.73
CA THR A 137 -11.95 -0.96 -4.54
C THR A 137 -13.36 -0.92 -3.90
N GLU A 138 -13.50 -1.26 -2.61
CA GLU A 138 -14.78 -1.33 -1.89
C GLU A 138 -15.09 -0.04 -1.09
N VAL A 139 -14.22 0.97 -1.13
CA VAL A 139 -14.43 2.25 -0.43
C VAL A 139 -14.86 3.31 -1.45
N ILE A 140 -15.84 4.12 -1.04
CA ILE A 140 -16.38 5.33 -1.70
C ILE A 140 -15.30 6.04 -2.54
N ILE A 141 -15.73 6.57 -3.71
CA ILE A 141 -15.02 7.29 -4.81
C ILE A 141 -13.83 8.19 -4.40
N THR A 142 -13.67 8.51 -3.11
CA THR A 142 -12.70 9.45 -2.54
C THR A 142 -11.53 8.83 -1.74
N ILE A 143 -11.48 7.51 -1.47
CA ILE A 143 -10.35 6.91 -0.73
C ILE A 143 -9.93 5.57 -1.36
N CYS A 144 -9.00 5.62 -2.31
CA CYS A 144 -8.34 4.44 -2.86
C CYS A 144 -6.89 4.38 -2.37
N ASN A 145 -6.46 3.23 -1.84
CA ASN A 145 -5.04 2.98 -1.64
C ASN A 145 -4.47 2.54 -2.99
N TYR A 146 -3.40 3.17 -3.43
CA TYR A 146 -2.75 2.82 -4.69
C TYR A 146 -1.25 2.81 -4.52
N HIS A 147 -0.58 2.09 -5.41
CA HIS A 147 0.87 2.12 -5.49
C HIS A 147 1.30 2.46 -6.91
N ILE A 148 2.13 3.51 -7.03
CA ILE A 148 2.80 3.89 -8.27
C ILE A 148 4.32 3.77 -8.05
N PRO A 149 5.04 3.06 -8.92
CA PRO A 149 6.50 3.14 -8.95
C PRO A 149 6.90 4.60 -9.19
N TYR A 150 7.63 5.24 -8.27
CA TYR A 150 8.03 6.64 -8.44
C TYR A 150 8.85 6.85 -9.74
N GLN A 151 9.53 5.81 -10.23
CA GLN A 151 10.29 5.83 -11.49
C GLN A 151 9.40 6.21 -12.67
N HIS A 152 8.11 5.84 -12.63
CA HIS A 152 7.14 6.23 -13.65
C HIS A 152 6.86 7.72 -13.65
N LEU A 153 6.56 8.28 -12.47
CA LEU A 153 6.31 9.72 -12.32
C LEU A 153 7.55 10.52 -12.74
N TYR A 154 8.74 10.06 -12.35
CA TYR A 154 9.99 10.67 -12.77
C TYR A 154 10.19 10.63 -14.29
N ASN A 155 9.99 9.47 -14.93
CA ASN A 155 10.18 9.34 -16.38
C ASN A 155 9.20 10.21 -17.18
N LEU A 156 7.96 10.37 -16.71
CA LEU A 156 6.97 11.26 -17.33
C LEU A 156 7.33 12.74 -17.12
N ALA A 157 7.79 13.12 -15.92
CA ALA A 157 8.25 14.48 -15.66
C ALA A 157 9.48 14.82 -16.51
N ALA A 158 10.39 13.86 -16.66
CA ALA A 158 11.56 13.98 -17.52
C ALA A 158 11.17 14.20 -18.99
N GLU A 159 10.21 13.44 -19.50
CA GLU A 159 9.68 13.63 -20.86
C GLU A 159 9.06 15.02 -21.04
N CYS A 160 8.25 15.47 -20.08
CA CYS A 160 7.64 16.81 -20.10
C CYS A 160 8.70 17.93 -20.16
N LEU A 161 9.73 17.86 -19.31
CA LEU A 161 10.80 18.86 -19.26
C LEU A 161 11.64 18.87 -20.54
N GLU A 162 11.93 17.71 -21.11
CA GLU A 162 12.65 17.62 -22.40
C GLU A 162 11.85 18.28 -23.53
N GLU A 163 10.55 18.04 -23.63
CA GLU A 163 9.68 18.70 -24.62
C GLU A 163 9.65 20.21 -24.44
N LEU A 164 9.47 20.69 -23.21
CA LEU A 164 9.50 22.13 -22.92
C LEU A 164 10.85 22.76 -23.27
N SER A 165 11.95 22.02 -23.10
CA SER A 165 13.29 22.52 -23.46
C SER A 165 13.47 22.72 -24.96
N LEU A 166 12.87 21.85 -25.79
CA LEU A 166 12.89 21.97 -27.25
C LEU A 166 12.12 23.19 -27.75
N GLU A 167 11.16 23.67 -26.96
CA GLU A 167 10.36 24.87 -27.22
C GLU A 167 10.95 26.13 -26.57
N ASN A 168 12.17 26.05 -26.03
CA ASN A 168 12.85 27.14 -25.31
C ASN A 168 12.06 27.65 -24.08
N LYS A 169 11.18 26.80 -23.50
CA LYS A 169 10.37 27.14 -22.32
C LYS A 169 11.08 26.86 -21.00
N ILE A 170 12.23 26.19 -21.02
CA ILE A 170 13.07 25.96 -19.84
C ILE A 170 14.31 26.85 -19.92
N LYS A 171 14.56 27.62 -18.86
CA LYS A 171 15.69 28.54 -18.80
C LYS A 171 17.03 27.81 -18.96
N GLY A 172 17.86 28.30 -19.87
CA GLY A 172 19.21 27.75 -20.10
C GLY A 172 19.28 26.59 -21.08
N PHE A 173 18.14 26.15 -21.63
CA PHE A 173 18.07 25.14 -22.67
C PHE A 173 17.41 25.69 -23.92
N SER A 174 17.77 25.13 -25.08
CA SER A 174 17.18 25.50 -26.36
C SER A 174 17.02 24.29 -27.27
N ARG A 175 16.43 24.49 -28.45
CA ARG A 175 16.34 23.44 -29.47
C ARG A 175 17.71 22.91 -29.91
N GLU A 176 18.73 23.77 -29.95
CA GLU A 176 20.11 23.42 -30.31
C GLU A 176 20.88 22.78 -29.14
N ASN A 177 20.46 23.07 -27.90
CA ASN A 177 20.99 22.48 -26.67
C ASN A 177 19.86 21.98 -25.76
N PRO A 178 19.19 20.88 -26.14
CA PRO A 178 18.01 20.41 -25.40
C PRO A 178 18.41 19.76 -24.09
N LEU A 179 17.51 19.88 -23.10
CA LEU A 179 17.65 19.13 -21.85
C LEU A 179 17.59 17.62 -22.17
N LYS A 180 18.43 16.84 -21.50
CA LYS A 180 18.43 15.37 -21.59
C LYS A 180 18.45 14.77 -20.21
N MET A 181 17.38 14.08 -19.85
CA MET A 181 17.18 13.47 -18.54
C MET A 181 17.36 11.96 -18.63
N HIS A 182 18.11 11.40 -17.69
CA HIS A 182 18.25 9.94 -17.57
C HIS A 182 16.89 9.30 -17.31
N ARG A 183 16.63 8.10 -17.84
CA ARG A 183 15.39 7.34 -17.60
C ARG A 183 15.66 6.21 -16.61
N LEU A 184 14.81 6.11 -15.60
CA LEU A 184 14.90 5.07 -14.59
C LEU A 184 14.25 3.79 -15.10
N SER A 185 14.89 2.64 -14.84
CA SER A 185 14.26 1.34 -15.05
C SER A 185 13.05 1.20 -14.14
N VAL A 186 11.89 0.93 -14.73
CA VAL A 186 10.64 0.83 -13.99
C VAL A 186 10.42 -0.64 -13.59
N PRO A 187 10.45 -0.96 -12.30
CA PRO A 187 10.07 -2.29 -11.83
C PRO A 187 8.58 -2.56 -12.10
N SER A 188 8.23 -3.82 -12.37
CA SER A 188 6.82 -4.22 -12.55
C SER A 188 5.99 -3.83 -11.32
N VAL A 189 4.80 -3.26 -11.57
CA VAL A 189 3.83 -2.88 -10.52
C VAL A 189 3.51 -4.07 -9.61
N GLU A 190 3.50 -5.29 -10.15
CA GLU A 190 3.31 -6.51 -9.34
C GLU A 190 4.46 -6.80 -8.39
N LEU A 191 5.70 -6.52 -8.81
CA LEU A 191 6.89 -6.75 -8.01
C LEU A 191 6.93 -5.78 -6.83
N ILE A 192 6.64 -4.50 -7.06
CA ILE A 192 6.65 -3.53 -5.96
C ILE A 192 5.49 -3.76 -5.01
N ASN A 193 4.31 -4.15 -5.51
CA ASN A 193 3.22 -4.53 -4.63
C ASN A 193 3.62 -5.72 -3.73
N LYS A 194 4.22 -6.77 -4.30
CA LYS A 194 4.73 -7.90 -3.50
C LYS A 194 5.77 -7.46 -2.47
N ALA A 195 6.65 -6.52 -2.83
CA ALA A 195 7.63 -5.96 -1.90
C ALA A 195 6.92 -5.24 -0.74
N TYR A 196 6.01 -4.32 -1.04
CA TYR A 196 5.23 -3.59 -0.03
C TYR A 196 4.42 -4.53 0.89
N GLU A 197 3.75 -5.54 0.32
CA GLU A 197 3.06 -6.58 1.10
C GLU A 197 4.00 -7.35 2.04
N LEU A 198 5.25 -7.57 1.63
CA LEU A 198 6.26 -8.22 2.46
C LEU A 198 6.75 -7.28 3.56
N GLU A 199 6.97 -6.00 3.28
CA GLU A 199 7.33 -4.99 4.28
C GLU A 199 6.26 -4.88 5.37
N GLN A 200 4.98 -4.82 4.97
CA GLN A 200 3.86 -4.79 5.92
C GLN A 200 3.75 -6.07 6.77
N LYS A 201 4.12 -7.24 6.23
CA LYS A 201 4.08 -8.52 6.96
C LYS A 201 5.28 -8.73 7.87
N THR A 202 6.45 -8.23 7.49
CA THR A 202 7.74 -8.51 8.15
C THR A 202 8.22 -7.36 9.03
N GLY A 203 7.71 -6.14 8.83
CA GLY A 203 8.18 -4.93 9.51
C GLY A 203 9.55 -4.44 9.04
N VAL A 204 10.17 -5.12 8.07
CA VAL A 204 11.47 -4.75 7.50
C VAL A 204 11.24 -3.84 6.30
N VAL A 205 11.76 -2.61 6.36
CA VAL A 205 11.74 -1.66 5.25
C VAL A 205 12.91 -1.96 4.33
N LEU A 206 12.64 -2.29 3.06
CA LEU A 206 13.68 -2.56 2.06
C LEU A 206 14.14 -1.22 1.47
N LYS A 207 15.32 -0.75 1.88
CA LYS A 207 15.94 0.46 1.31
C LYS A 207 17.01 0.03 0.32
N ASN A 208 16.77 0.35 -0.97
CA ASN A 208 17.65 0.10 -2.12
C ASN A 208 19.11 0.53 -1.85
N ASN A 209 19.91 -0.35 -1.27
CA ASN A 209 21.34 -0.14 -1.09
C ASN A 209 22.14 -1.34 -1.58
N LYS A 210 23.41 -1.10 -1.91
CA LYS A 210 24.33 -2.07 -2.56
C LYS A 210 24.47 -3.42 -1.81
N GLU A 211 24.23 -3.41 -0.50
CA GLU A 211 24.14 -4.58 0.38
C GLU A 211 22.94 -5.50 0.04
N GLU A 212 21.82 -4.94 -0.41
CA GLU A 212 20.60 -5.71 -0.73
C GLU A 212 20.73 -6.56 -1.99
N LYS A 213 21.55 -6.16 -2.99
CA LYS A 213 21.86 -7.04 -4.13
C LYS A 213 22.55 -8.33 -3.66
N LYS A 214 23.42 -8.23 -2.65
CA LYS A 214 24.08 -9.39 -2.03
C LYS A 214 23.10 -10.20 -1.18
N ILE A 215 22.22 -9.54 -0.43
CA ILE A 215 21.19 -10.21 0.38
C ILE A 215 20.19 -10.95 -0.53
N LEU A 216 19.73 -10.32 -1.62
CA LEU A 216 18.80 -10.92 -2.59
C LEU A 216 19.44 -12.09 -3.35
N GLN A 217 20.74 -12.03 -3.63
CA GLN A 217 21.48 -13.19 -4.15
C GLN A 217 21.55 -14.34 -3.14
N LYS A 218 21.80 -14.05 -1.85
CA LYS A 218 21.80 -15.05 -0.78
C LYS A 218 20.41 -15.66 -0.55
N ILE A 219 19.35 -14.85 -0.59
CA ILE A 219 17.95 -15.32 -0.49
C ILE A 219 17.60 -16.20 -1.67
N LYS A 220 17.95 -15.81 -2.91
CA LYS A 220 17.75 -16.66 -4.09
C LYS A 220 18.50 -17.99 -3.99
N ALA A 221 19.72 -17.97 -3.43
CA ALA A 221 20.49 -19.19 -3.17
C ALA A 221 19.81 -20.08 -2.11
N GLN A 222 19.30 -19.51 -1.02
CA GLN A 222 18.55 -20.23 0.02
C GLN A 222 17.21 -20.77 -0.49
N GLU A 223 16.47 -20.03 -1.31
CA GLU A 223 15.24 -20.52 -1.94
C GLU A 223 15.52 -21.68 -2.89
N LYS A 224 16.63 -21.63 -3.64
CA LYS A 224 17.06 -22.74 -4.48
C LYS A 224 17.41 -23.96 -3.62
N LEU A 225 18.13 -23.77 -2.50
CA LEU A 225 18.45 -24.83 -1.55
C LEU A 225 17.19 -25.47 -0.96
N LEU A 226 16.22 -24.66 -0.54
CA LEU A 226 14.94 -25.09 0.03
C LEU A 226 14.09 -25.84 -1.01
N ARG A 227 14.12 -25.42 -2.28
CA ARG A 227 13.46 -26.15 -3.37
C ARG A 227 14.10 -27.52 -3.59
N THR A 228 15.42 -27.60 -3.56
CA THR A 228 16.15 -28.86 -3.69
C THR A 228 15.85 -29.80 -2.51
N GLN A 229 15.81 -29.29 -1.27
CA GLN A 229 15.41 -30.07 -0.09
C GLN A 229 13.97 -30.59 -0.18
N ASN A 230 13.03 -29.75 -0.63
CA ASN A 230 11.64 -30.18 -0.83
C ASN A 230 11.48 -31.21 -1.96
N LEU A 231 12.35 -31.16 -2.97
CA LEU A 231 12.42 -32.19 -4.02
C LEU A 231 12.98 -33.50 -3.47
N LEU A 232 14.03 -33.45 -2.64
CA LEU A 232 14.59 -34.61 -1.95
C LEU A 232 13.55 -35.27 -1.03
N LEU A 233 12.85 -34.48 -0.21
CA LEU A 233 11.74 -34.96 0.64
C LEU A 233 10.62 -35.64 -0.18
N LYS A 234 10.29 -35.12 -1.37
CA LYS A 234 9.32 -35.76 -2.28
C LYS A 234 9.84 -37.06 -2.88
N ILE A 235 11.16 -37.16 -3.12
CA ILE A 235 11.80 -38.38 -3.62
C ILE A 235 11.84 -39.43 -2.50
N GLU A 236 12.21 -39.07 -1.29
CA GLU A 236 12.20 -39.93 -0.09
C GLU A 236 10.78 -40.44 0.20
N GLN A 237 9.76 -39.59 0.12
CA GLN A 237 8.36 -39.98 0.28
C GLN A 237 7.86 -40.90 -0.84
N LYS A 238 8.43 -40.82 -2.05
CA LYS A 238 8.14 -41.76 -3.14
C LYS A 238 8.85 -43.10 -2.93
N GLN A 239 10.08 -43.10 -2.44
CA GLN A 239 10.83 -44.31 -2.10
C GLN A 239 10.21 -45.05 -0.90
N ALA A 240 9.72 -44.31 0.11
CA ALA A 240 8.96 -44.87 1.24
C ALA A 240 7.59 -45.46 0.85
N LYS A 241 7.02 -45.04 -0.29
CA LYS A 241 5.80 -45.65 -0.87
C LYS A 241 6.08 -46.88 -1.73
N SER A 242 7.32 -47.07 -2.19
CA SER A 242 7.73 -48.21 -3.03
C SER A 242 8.23 -49.42 -2.22
N ASN A 243 8.65 -49.21 -0.97
CA ASN A 243 9.12 -50.28 -0.09
C ASN A 243 8.06 -50.57 0.98
N ASN A 244 7.20 -51.56 0.72
CA ASN A 244 6.54 -52.31 1.77
C ASN A 244 7.07 -53.74 1.78
N PRO A 245 7.53 -54.23 2.93
CA PRO A 245 7.04 -55.50 3.43
C PRO A 245 6.38 -55.33 4.81
N SER A 246 5.10 -55.70 4.85
CA SER A 246 4.34 -56.36 5.93
C SER A 246 4.33 -55.79 7.39
N PRO A 247 3.28 -56.13 8.18
CA PRO A 247 2.68 -55.21 9.14
C PRO A 247 3.14 -55.42 10.59
N GLN A 248 3.25 -54.33 11.35
CA GLN A 248 2.72 -54.13 12.73
C GLN A 248 3.41 -52.95 13.42
N ALA A 249 2.64 -51.89 13.70
CA ALA A 249 2.70 -51.10 14.93
C ALA A 249 1.63 -49.99 14.84
N GLN A 250 0.52 -50.17 15.57
CA GLN A 250 -0.44 -49.10 15.81
C GLN A 250 0.23 -48.05 16.70
N ILE A 251 0.69 -46.95 16.11
CA ILE A 251 1.02 -45.72 16.86
C ILE A 251 -0.28 -44.92 16.93
N PRO A 252 -0.76 -44.47 18.11
CA PRO A 252 -2.00 -43.71 18.20
C PRO A 252 -1.88 -42.44 17.35
N LEU A 253 -2.78 -42.28 16.38
CA LEU A 253 -2.88 -41.11 15.52
C LEU A 253 -3.15 -39.87 16.40
N GLN A 254 -2.09 -39.13 16.75
CA GLN A 254 -2.24 -37.92 17.57
C GLN A 254 -3.11 -36.91 16.82
N LYS A 255 -4.24 -36.53 17.42
CA LYS A 255 -5.15 -35.52 16.86
C LYS A 255 -4.38 -34.21 16.61
N PRO A 256 -4.62 -33.51 15.48
CA PRO A 256 -3.94 -32.26 15.18
C PRO A 256 -4.31 -31.17 16.21
N LYS A 257 -3.38 -30.29 16.55
CA LYS A 257 -3.61 -29.09 17.40
C LYS A 257 -3.84 -27.85 16.52
N GLY A 258 -4.69 -26.92 16.96
CA GLY A 258 -4.94 -25.65 16.28
C GLY A 258 -6.42 -25.22 16.18
N ALA A 259 -7.32 -25.85 16.95
CA ALA A 259 -8.71 -25.39 17.05
C ALA A 259 -8.80 -24.01 17.71
N VAL A 260 -7.94 -23.71 18.69
CA VAL A 260 -7.89 -22.39 19.35
C VAL A 260 -7.51 -21.30 18.35
N GLU A 261 -6.43 -21.48 17.57
CA GLU A 261 -6.06 -20.54 16.50
C GLU A 261 -7.20 -20.31 15.50
N ARG A 262 -7.98 -21.35 15.18
CA ARG A 262 -9.13 -21.20 14.27
C ARG A 262 -10.21 -20.30 14.85
N VAL A 263 -10.46 -20.39 16.17
CA VAL A 263 -11.38 -19.49 16.88
C VAL A 263 -10.84 -18.06 16.89
N HIS A 264 -9.54 -17.86 17.15
CA HIS A 264 -8.91 -16.53 17.10
C HIS A 264 -8.91 -15.90 15.71
N ARG A 265 -8.81 -16.73 14.67
CA ARG A 265 -8.91 -16.28 13.27
C ARG A 265 -10.34 -15.94 12.84
N HIS A 266 -11.35 -16.38 13.59
CA HIS A 266 -12.75 -16.08 13.31
C HIS A 266 -13.02 -14.57 13.39
N LEU A 267 -13.89 -14.07 12.51
CA LEU A 267 -14.19 -12.64 12.42
C LEU A 267 -14.69 -12.07 13.75
N ALA A 268 -15.55 -12.79 14.46
CA ALA A 268 -16.07 -12.35 15.75
C ALA A 268 -14.95 -12.08 16.77
N TYR A 269 -13.97 -12.98 16.88
CA TYR A 269 -12.86 -12.77 17.82
C TYR A 269 -12.06 -11.50 17.47
N LYS A 270 -11.73 -11.31 16.18
CA LYS A 270 -11.01 -10.12 15.69
C LYS A 270 -11.78 -8.82 15.98
N LEU A 271 -13.09 -8.81 15.73
CA LEU A 271 -13.95 -7.65 16.01
C LEU A 271 -14.05 -7.36 17.50
N GLY A 272 -14.23 -8.38 18.34
CA GLY A 272 -14.31 -8.24 19.78
C GLY A 272 -13.06 -7.60 20.38
N ILE A 273 -11.88 -8.06 19.97
CA ILE A 273 -10.60 -7.45 20.38
C ILE A 273 -10.54 -5.97 19.98
N ALA A 274 -10.90 -5.66 18.73
CA ALA A 274 -10.86 -4.29 18.23
C ALA A 274 -11.78 -3.35 19.00
N ILE A 275 -12.99 -3.79 19.36
CA ILE A 275 -13.94 -3.02 20.17
C ILE A 275 -13.37 -2.75 21.56
N ILE A 276 -12.78 -3.77 22.20
CA ILE A 276 -12.18 -3.63 23.53
C ILE A 276 -10.99 -2.66 23.49
N VAL A 277 -10.15 -2.73 22.46
CA VAL A 277 -8.97 -1.85 22.34
C VAL A 277 -9.39 -0.42 22.04
N CYS A 278 -10.32 -0.22 21.10
CA CYS A 278 -10.76 1.11 20.69
C CYS A 278 -11.60 1.80 21.77
N SER A 279 -12.32 1.07 22.61
CA SER A 279 -13.17 1.64 23.67
C SER A 279 -12.40 2.21 24.87
N LYS A 280 -11.08 2.09 24.92
CA LYS A 280 -10.25 2.62 26.01
C LYS A 280 -9.97 4.13 25.92
N SER A 281 -10.27 4.78 24.80
CA SER A 281 -10.04 6.22 24.61
C SER A 281 -11.09 6.87 23.71
N LEU A 282 -11.33 8.17 23.89
CA LEU A 282 -12.26 8.94 23.06
C LEU A 282 -11.85 8.96 21.58
N LEU A 283 -10.55 9.13 21.30
CA LEU A 283 -10.00 9.04 19.94
C LEU A 283 -10.11 7.60 19.37
N GLY A 284 -9.97 6.59 20.23
CA GLY A 284 -10.20 5.19 19.84
C GLY A 284 -11.64 4.93 19.42
N TYR A 285 -12.63 5.47 20.17
CA TYR A 285 -14.04 5.40 19.79
C TYR A 285 -14.31 6.06 18.43
N ALA A 286 -13.73 7.23 18.17
CA ALA A 286 -13.88 7.91 16.87
C ALA A 286 -13.27 7.10 15.71
N ARG A 287 -12.16 6.39 15.96
CA ARG A 287 -11.48 5.53 14.97
C ARG A 287 -12.13 4.15 14.82
N MET A 288 -12.93 3.72 15.79
CA MET A 288 -13.50 2.36 15.87
C MET A 288 -14.24 1.94 14.60
N PRO A 289 -15.11 2.77 13.97
CA PRO A 289 -15.80 2.36 12.74
C PRO A 289 -14.83 1.98 11.61
N PHE A 290 -13.75 2.74 11.45
CA PHE A 290 -12.72 2.49 10.42
C PHE A 290 -11.94 1.20 10.70
N VAL A 291 -11.56 0.97 11.97
CA VAL A 291 -10.85 -0.25 12.38
C VAL A 291 -11.70 -1.50 12.14
N LEU A 292 -12.98 -1.47 12.52
CA LEU A 292 -13.89 -2.60 12.32
C LEU A 292 -14.15 -2.88 10.83
N TYR A 293 -14.29 -1.83 10.03
CA TYR A 293 -14.38 -1.96 8.57
C TYR A 293 -13.13 -2.63 7.98
N HIS A 294 -11.93 -2.18 8.37
CA HIS A 294 -10.66 -2.76 7.90
C HIS A 294 -10.52 -4.25 8.25
N ILE A 295 -10.85 -4.63 9.50
CA ILE A 295 -10.80 -6.02 9.96
C ILE A 295 -11.74 -6.92 9.15
N LYS A 296 -12.96 -6.45 8.87
CA LYS A 296 -13.93 -7.18 8.06
C LYS A 296 -13.43 -7.38 6.62
N ALA A 297 -12.92 -6.32 5.99
CA ALA A 297 -12.35 -6.38 4.63
C ALA A 297 -11.17 -7.35 4.56
N GLN A 298 -10.22 -7.27 5.50
CA GLN A 298 -9.07 -8.16 5.56
C GLN A 298 -9.49 -9.62 5.77
N HIS A 299 -10.47 -9.88 6.63
CA HIS A 299 -10.98 -11.22 6.87
C HIS A 299 -11.64 -11.83 5.62
N LYS A 300 -12.40 -11.04 4.86
CA LYS A 300 -12.98 -11.47 3.58
C LYS A 300 -11.88 -11.84 2.58
N PHE A 301 -10.84 -11.02 2.45
CA PHE A 301 -9.69 -11.30 1.60
C PHE A 301 -8.95 -12.60 1.99
N GLU A 302 -8.74 -12.82 3.28
CA GLU A 302 -8.14 -14.06 3.81
C GLU A 302 -8.99 -15.30 3.45
N GLN A 303 -10.32 -15.20 3.55
CA GLN A 303 -11.22 -16.28 3.16
C GLN A 303 -11.16 -16.57 1.66
N GLU A 304 -11.21 -15.55 0.81
CA GLU A 304 -11.13 -15.73 -0.65
C GLU A 304 -9.80 -16.36 -1.08
N LYS A 305 -8.69 -15.94 -0.46
CA LYS A 305 -7.37 -16.54 -0.69
C LYS A 305 -7.34 -18.01 -0.28
N PHE A 306 -7.95 -18.35 0.86
CA PHE A 306 -8.05 -19.73 1.31
C PHE A 306 -8.91 -20.59 0.38
N GLN A 307 -10.05 -20.08 -0.09
CA GLN A 307 -10.90 -20.76 -1.07
C GLN A 307 -10.15 -21.01 -2.40
N LYS A 308 -9.42 -20.02 -2.91
CA LYS A 308 -8.56 -20.18 -4.10
C LYS A 308 -7.46 -21.23 -3.88
N ALA A 309 -6.94 -21.37 -2.66
CA ALA A 309 -5.97 -22.41 -2.33
C ALA A 309 -6.60 -23.81 -2.27
N LEU A 310 -7.82 -23.93 -1.75
CA LEU A 310 -8.60 -25.19 -1.75
C LEU A 310 -8.92 -25.68 -3.17
N LEU A 311 -9.29 -24.77 -4.07
CA LEU A 311 -9.54 -25.11 -5.48
C LEU A 311 -8.27 -25.67 -6.17
N LYS A 312 -7.09 -25.16 -5.82
CA LYS A 312 -5.81 -25.62 -6.36
C LYS A 312 -5.32 -26.90 -5.71
N ASN A 313 -5.66 -27.14 -4.45
CA ASN A 313 -5.29 -28.34 -3.71
C ASN A 313 -6.39 -28.73 -2.71
N PRO A 314 -7.28 -29.68 -3.08
CA PRO A 314 -8.37 -30.13 -2.22
C PRO A 314 -7.92 -30.75 -0.89
N ALA A 315 -6.66 -31.21 -0.80
CA ALA A 315 -6.09 -31.77 0.43
C ALA A 315 -5.85 -30.71 1.53
N LEU A 316 -5.97 -29.41 1.23
CA LEU A 316 -5.88 -28.32 2.20
C LEU A 316 -7.18 -28.12 3.01
N LYS A 317 -8.22 -28.91 2.76
CA LYS A 317 -9.49 -28.83 3.48
C LYS A 317 -9.24 -29.06 4.97
N LEU A 318 -9.58 -28.07 5.79
CA LEU A 318 -9.47 -28.16 7.24
C LEU A 318 -10.44 -29.23 7.75
N LEU A 319 -9.98 -30.01 8.72
CA LEU A 319 -10.81 -31.00 9.40
C LEU A 319 -11.93 -30.31 10.21
N PRO A 320 -13.00 -31.01 10.60
CA PRO A 320 -13.99 -30.50 11.55
C PRO A 320 -13.33 -30.03 12.85
N LEU A 321 -13.86 -29.00 13.51
CA LEU A 321 -13.21 -28.39 14.68
C LEU A 321 -13.08 -29.39 15.84
N GLU A 322 -14.02 -30.33 15.94
CA GLU A 322 -14.14 -31.40 16.94
C GLU A 322 -13.04 -32.45 16.82
N SER A 323 -12.42 -32.55 15.65
CA SER A 323 -11.36 -33.53 15.37
C SER A 323 -9.99 -33.12 15.93
N TYR A 324 -9.85 -31.89 16.42
CA TYR A 324 -8.60 -31.35 16.93
C TYR A 324 -8.41 -31.68 18.42
N ALA A 325 -7.16 -31.85 18.84
CA ALA A 325 -6.80 -32.18 20.21
C ALA A 325 -7.15 -31.09 21.23
N ASP A 326 -7.17 -29.82 20.80
CA ASP A 326 -7.40 -28.62 21.62
C ASP A 326 -8.85 -28.09 21.50
N TYR A 327 -9.78 -28.90 21.02
CA TYR A 327 -11.18 -28.52 20.82
C TYR A 327 -11.85 -27.96 22.08
N GLU A 328 -11.65 -28.58 23.24
CA GLU A 328 -12.22 -28.10 24.52
C GLU A 328 -11.73 -26.68 24.89
N ASN A 329 -10.48 -26.35 24.56
CA ASN A 329 -9.95 -25.00 24.77
C ASN A 329 -10.54 -24.01 23.75
N ALA A 330 -10.77 -24.45 22.51
CA ALA A 330 -11.44 -23.64 21.49
C ALA A 330 -12.89 -23.31 21.89
N LEU A 331 -13.61 -24.24 22.52
CA LEU A 331 -14.95 -23.99 23.07
C LEU A 331 -14.93 -22.94 24.18
N LYS A 332 -13.92 -22.97 25.07
CA LYS A 332 -13.73 -21.92 26.09
C LYS A 332 -13.49 -20.55 25.45
N GLU A 333 -12.65 -20.49 24.42
CA GLU A 333 -12.40 -19.25 23.67
C GLU A 333 -13.65 -18.72 22.94
N GLN A 334 -14.52 -19.57 22.42
CA GLN A 334 -15.80 -19.14 21.83
C GLN A 334 -16.79 -18.60 22.89
N ARG A 335 -16.66 -19.04 24.14
CA ARG A 335 -17.50 -18.55 25.25
C ARG A 335 -16.94 -17.26 25.88
N CYS A 336 -15.73 -16.84 25.54
CA CYS A 336 -15.12 -15.68 26.16
C CYS A 336 -15.86 -14.38 25.80
N TYR A 337 -15.77 -13.39 26.69
CA TYR A 337 -16.40 -12.07 26.52
C TYR A 337 -16.04 -11.44 25.17
N THR A 338 -14.77 -11.50 24.78
CA THR A 338 -14.28 -10.97 23.51
C THR A 338 -15.03 -11.57 22.32
N TYR A 339 -15.17 -12.89 22.26
CA TYR A 339 -15.83 -13.57 21.16
C TYR A 339 -17.34 -13.23 21.12
N LYS A 340 -18.02 -13.28 22.28
CA LYS A 340 -19.43 -12.89 22.42
C LYS A 340 -19.68 -11.44 21.99
N LEU A 341 -18.80 -10.52 22.38
CA LEU A 341 -18.88 -9.10 22.02
C LEU A 341 -18.76 -8.90 20.50
N GLY A 342 -17.85 -9.62 19.86
CA GLY A 342 -17.71 -9.58 18.41
C GLY A 342 -18.90 -10.18 17.66
N LEU A 343 -19.50 -11.25 18.17
CA LEU A 343 -20.75 -11.81 17.63
C LEU A 343 -21.89 -10.80 17.73
N ALA A 344 -22.05 -10.14 18.87
CA ALA A 344 -23.05 -9.09 19.04
C ALA A 344 -22.84 -7.95 18.03
N MET A 345 -21.59 -7.57 17.74
CA MET A 345 -21.31 -6.55 16.73
C MET A 345 -21.67 -7.01 15.32
N MET A 346 -21.42 -8.28 14.98
CA MET A 346 -21.83 -8.84 13.69
C MET A 346 -23.35 -8.84 13.53
N GLU A 347 -24.09 -9.17 14.59
CA GLU A 347 -25.56 -9.17 14.58
C GLU A 347 -26.13 -7.75 14.49
N ALA A 348 -25.54 -6.81 15.22
CA ALA A 348 -25.88 -5.40 15.17
C ALA A 348 -25.69 -4.81 13.76
N HIS A 349 -24.60 -5.18 13.08
CA HIS A 349 -24.34 -4.76 11.71
C HIS A 349 -25.36 -5.36 10.73
N ARG A 350 -25.85 -6.59 10.94
CA ARG A 350 -26.90 -7.19 10.09
C ARG A 350 -28.22 -6.44 10.24
N ASN A 351 -28.54 -5.99 11.45
CA ASN A 351 -29.78 -5.29 11.78
C ASN A 351 -29.59 -3.77 11.90
N LEU A 352 -28.66 -3.18 11.16
CA LEU A 352 -28.28 -1.76 11.29
C LEU A 352 -29.50 -0.83 11.15
N PHE A 353 -30.36 -1.08 10.15
CA PHE A 353 -31.58 -0.32 9.87
C PHE A 353 -32.71 -0.52 10.90
N LYS A 354 -32.62 -1.54 11.76
CA LYS A 354 -33.60 -1.83 12.83
C LYS A 354 -33.11 -1.35 14.19
N GLY A 355 -32.16 -0.40 14.23
CA GLY A 355 -31.57 0.08 15.48
C GLY A 355 -30.51 -0.84 16.07
N GLY A 356 -29.86 -1.68 15.25
CA GLY A 356 -28.86 -2.66 15.70
C GLY A 356 -27.72 -2.04 16.53
N LEU A 357 -27.31 -0.80 16.27
CA LEU A 357 -26.30 -0.09 17.08
C LEU A 357 -26.79 0.24 18.50
N VAL A 358 -28.06 0.63 18.64
CA VAL A 358 -28.67 0.90 19.96
C VAL A 358 -28.78 -0.41 20.74
N TRP A 359 -29.25 -1.47 20.08
CA TRP A 359 -29.27 -2.81 20.67
C TRP A 359 -27.86 -3.26 21.11
N PHE A 360 -26.85 -3.06 20.25
CA PHE A 360 -25.46 -3.40 20.57
C PHE A 360 -24.94 -2.68 21.80
N TYR A 361 -25.30 -1.41 21.98
CA TYR A 361 -24.91 -0.66 23.17
C TYR A 361 -25.45 -1.32 24.45
N PHE A 362 -26.73 -1.70 24.49
CA PHE A 362 -27.30 -2.40 25.64
C PHE A 362 -26.72 -3.80 25.82
N GLU A 363 -26.53 -4.52 24.72
CA GLU A 363 -26.00 -5.88 24.73
C GLU A 363 -24.54 -5.93 25.21
N SER A 364 -23.70 -4.99 24.77
CA SER A 364 -22.31 -4.87 25.23
C SER A 364 -22.22 -4.62 26.74
N LYS A 365 -23.14 -3.83 27.31
CA LYS A 365 -23.27 -3.63 28.77
C LYS A 365 -23.77 -4.86 29.50
N ARG A 366 -24.66 -5.66 28.89
CA ARG A 366 -25.14 -6.93 29.44
C ARG A 366 -24.00 -7.95 29.51
N LEU A 367 -23.30 -8.15 28.40
CA LEU A 367 -22.15 -9.05 28.28
C LEU A 367 -21.01 -8.67 29.24
N LYS A 368 -20.77 -7.36 29.44
CA LYS A 368 -19.74 -6.90 30.38
C LYS A 368 -20.09 -7.27 31.82
N ARG A 369 -21.36 -7.11 32.22
CA ARG A 369 -21.84 -7.49 33.56
C ARG A 369 -21.78 -9.00 33.79
N GLU A 370 -22.10 -9.81 32.78
CA GLU A 370 -21.94 -11.27 32.85
C GLU A 370 -20.49 -11.66 33.07
N PHE A 371 -19.57 -11.08 32.28
CA PHE A 371 -18.15 -11.35 32.42
C PHE A 371 -17.58 -10.93 33.79
N GLU A 372 -18.04 -9.80 34.33
CA GLU A 372 -17.64 -9.34 35.67
C GLU A 372 -18.15 -10.28 36.78
N LYS A 373 -19.35 -10.84 36.64
CA LYS A 373 -19.92 -11.83 37.57
C LYS A 373 -19.25 -13.19 37.50
N GLU A 374 -18.86 -13.64 36.31
CA GLU A 374 -18.13 -14.91 36.11
C GLU A 374 -16.68 -14.85 36.66
N LYS A 375 -16.16 -13.65 36.94
CA LYS A 375 -14.80 -13.42 37.46
C LYS A 375 -14.76 -13.24 38.99
N GLN A 376 -15.90 -13.00 39.62
CA GLN A 376 -16.10 -13.00 41.07
C GLN A 376 -16.38 -14.41 41.55
#